data_AF-A0A561U397-F1
#
_entry.id   AF-A0A561U397-F1
#
_cell.length_a   1.000
_cell.length_b   1.000
_cell.length_c   1.000
_cell.angle_alpha   90.00
_cell.angle_beta   90.00
_cell.angle_gamma   90.00
#
_symmetry.space_group_name_H-M   'P 1'
#
loop_
_entity.id
_entity.type
_entity.pdbx_description
1 polymer ?
#
loop_
_entity_poly.entity_id
_entity_poly.type
_entity_poly.pdbx_seq_one_letter_code
_entity_poly.pdbx_strand_id
1 'polypeptide(L)'
;MEFYGADTQRAISRCLQDVRSCDVYVGIVAFRYGSRPPGHDKSFTHLEYEEAVRQRKQILLFHLKEDVKRQVSDIDQAQHKVNRLRSLQVRDHTVVRFSTLDELATGVRRSLHHLYGAVGPKVPELLPYTLDRDAQKDALAAAVERGSLQRSPSVVVMHGGAKQAQGKFVDFLQERLLTQYLGVESPRKFGISLRGAEFESPEVITRRIASSCYLNPTSDIGTVCRQLHNFGSITMLWFPVEAVMRHGRPQVRQVTQIIDYFARWPRYRQLRVLPVISVQYAETPGWRGLLSRGPASQNRFGRAFEGAVGEAAGREVVMLPELTNVEQMEAIVWADQVEVRSRLGGRDPVPVIRQLFQKYERSAKKRGIPMEQLATELTDLLRKSTSVRDSV
;
A
#
# COMPACT_ATOMS: atom_id res chain seq x y z
N MET A 1 16.35 14.28 -15.92
CA MET A 1 17.56 14.77 -15.20
C MET A 1 17.30 16.00 -14.36
N GLU A 2 16.18 16.71 -14.55
CA GLU A 2 15.85 17.94 -13.81
C GLU A 2 15.74 17.73 -12.27
N PHE A 3 15.70 16.48 -11.82
CA PHE A 3 15.71 16.08 -10.40
C PHE A 3 17.04 15.51 -9.90
N TYR A 4 18.08 15.42 -10.74
CA TYR A 4 19.42 15.09 -10.28
C TYR A 4 20.07 16.36 -9.72
N GLY A 5 20.44 16.34 -8.44
CA GLY A 5 21.20 17.44 -7.82
C GLY A 5 22.59 17.58 -8.44
N ALA A 6 23.31 18.63 -8.07
CA ALA A 6 24.70 18.82 -8.49
C ALA A 6 25.55 17.63 -8.01
N ASP A 7 26.14 16.91 -8.96
CA ASP A 7 26.95 15.72 -8.71
C ASP A 7 28.21 15.76 -9.59
N THR A 8 29.30 15.20 -9.09
CA THR A 8 30.57 15.03 -9.81
C THR A 8 30.48 13.92 -10.87
N GLN A 9 29.53 13.00 -10.73
CA GLN A 9 29.31 11.93 -11.69
C GLN A 9 28.65 12.46 -12.97
N ARG A 10 29.20 12.08 -14.15
CA ARG A 10 28.59 12.44 -15.45
C ARG A 10 27.15 11.93 -15.51
N ALA A 11 26.24 12.77 -15.98
CA ALA A 11 24.80 12.48 -16.00
C ALA A 11 24.43 11.16 -16.71
N ILE A 12 25.16 10.79 -17.77
CA ILE A 12 24.96 9.50 -18.46
C ILE A 12 25.31 8.31 -17.58
N SER A 13 26.43 8.39 -16.85
CA SER A 13 26.86 7.31 -15.96
C SER A 13 25.84 7.08 -14.85
N ARG A 14 25.24 8.15 -14.33
CA ARG A 14 24.19 8.07 -13.33
C ARG A 14 22.90 7.45 -13.87
N CYS A 15 22.41 7.93 -15.01
CA CYS A 15 21.24 7.34 -15.69
C CYS A 15 21.38 5.84 -15.91
N LEU A 16 22.53 5.40 -16.43
CA LEU A 16 22.76 3.97 -16.69
C LEU A 16 22.89 3.17 -15.40
N GLN A 17 23.46 3.76 -14.33
CA GLN A 17 23.50 3.12 -13.01
C GLN A 17 22.11 2.95 -12.42
N ASP A 18 21.25 3.96 -12.53
CA ASP A 18 19.87 3.90 -12.05
C ASP A 18 19.11 2.80 -12.80
N VAL A 19 19.27 2.70 -14.12
CA VAL A 19 18.71 1.59 -14.95
C VAL A 19 19.25 0.24 -14.49
N ARG A 20 20.54 0.11 -14.18
CA ARG A 20 21.10 -1.15 -13.66
C ARG A 20 20.53 -1.53 -12.29
N SER A 21 20.23 -0.53 -11.46
CA SER A 21 19.77 -0.75 -10.09
C SER A 21 18.26 -0.99 -9.98
N CYS A 22 17.46 -0.59 -10.97
CA CYS A 22 16.02 -0.70 -10.89
C CYS A 22 15.51 -2.12 -11.15
N ASP A 23 14.33 -2.44 -10.59
CA ASP A 23 13.66 -3.72 -10.83
C ASP A 23 12.83 -3.71 -12.14
N VAL A 24 12.24 -2.55 -12.49
CA VAL A 24 11.52 -2.30 -13.75
C VAL A 24 12.03 -1.03 -14.40
N TYR A 25 12.17 -1.08 -15.72
CA TYR A 25 12.34 0.08 -16.56
C TYR A 25 10.99 0.49 -17.15
N VAL A 26 10.57 1.74 -16.92
CA VAL A 26 9.36 2.32 -17.50
C VAL A 26 9.75 3.38 -18.52
N GLY A 27 9.58 3.09 -19.80
CA GLY A 27 9.85 4.02 -20.90
C GLY A 27 8.59 4.74 -21.35
N ILE A 28 8.62 6.06 -21.33
CA ILE A 28 7.54 6.92 -21.85
C ILE A 28 8.10 7.67 -23.05
N VAL A 29 7.57 7.39 -24.25
CA VAL A 29 8.09 7.94 -25.50
C VAL A 29 7.01 8.75 -26.21
N ALA A 30 7.29 10.03 -26.40
CA ALA A 30 6.47 10.95 -27.18
C ALA A 30 7.13 11.19 -28.57
N PHE A 31 7.14 12.44 -29.03
CA PHE A 31 7.64 12.83 -30.36
C PHE A 31 8.95 13.63 -30.31
N ARG A 32 9.58 13.68 -29.13
CA ARG A 32 10.91 14.26 -28.93
C ARG A 32 11.93 13.16 -28.72
N TYR A 33 13.07 13.23 -29.41
CA TYR A 33 14.15 12.24 -29.28
C TYR A 33 14.91 12.44 -27.96
N GLY A 34 14.99 13.69 -27.52
CA GLY A 34 15.64 14.07 -26.26
C GLY A 34 17.09 14.50 -26.43
N SER A 35 17.70 14.93 -25.34
CA SER A 35 19.10 15.38 -25.32
C SER A 35 20.07 14.22 -25.50
N ARG A 36 21.22 14.52 -26.12
CA ARG A 36 22.32 13.56 -26.33
C ARG A 36 23.45 13.86 -25.34
N PRO A 37 23.98 12.86 -24.62
CA PRO A 37 25.17 13.06 -23.83
C PRO A 37 26.37 13.38 -24.74
N PRO A 38 27.33 14.19 -24.26
CA PRO A 38 28.59 14.41 -24.99
C PRO A 38 29.26 13.09 -25.33
N GLY A 39 29.69 12.94 -26.59
CA GLY A 39 30.34 11.72 -27.10
C GLY A 39 29.40 10.59 -27.50
N HIS A 40 28.08 10.82 -27.54
CA HIS A 40 27.08 9.83 -27.98
C HIS A 40 26.15 10.37 -29.07
N ASP A 41 25.83 9.51 -30.05
CA ASP A 41 24.89 9.84 -31.15
C ASP A 41 23.42 9.57 -30.80
N LYS A 42 23.19 8.87 -29.69
CA LYS A 42 21.89 8.44 -29.17
C LYS A 42 21.49 9.32 -27.99
N SER A 43 20.18 9.54 -27.82
CA SER A 43 19.67 10.30 -26.69
C SER A 43 19.80 9.51 -25.38
N PHE A 44 19.68 10.20 -24.24
CA PHE A 44 19.67 9.54 -22.93
C PHE A 44 18.61 8.45 -22.85
N THR A 45 17.36 8.75 -23.22
CA THR A 45 16.25 7.78 -23.22
C THR A 45 16.51 6.58 -24.12
N HIS A 46 17.18 6.80 -25.26
CA HIS A 46 17.58 5.69 -26.14
C HIS A 46 18.62 4.81 -25.43
N LEU A 47 19.67 5.41 -24.87
CA LEU A 47 20.73 4.68 -24.17
C LEU A 47 20.22 3.96 -22.92
N GLU A 48 19.30 4.57 -22.16
CA GLU A 48 18.62 3.96 -21.01
C GLU A 48 17.81 2.72 -21.42
N TYR A 49 17.07 2.81 -22.54
CA TYR A 49 16.34 1.67 -23.08
C TYR A 49 17.28 0.54 -23.53
N GLU A 50 18.34 0.84 -24.28
CA GLU A 50 19.33 -0.17 -24.69
C GLU A 50 20.01 -0.82 -23.50
N GLU A 51 20.29 -0.07 -22.44
CA GLU A 51 20.85 -0.58 -21.21
C GLU A 51 19.86 -1.47 -20.45
N ALA A 52 18.59 -1.10 -20.39
CA ALA A 52 17.54 -1.92 -19.80
C ALA A 52 17.40 -3.26 -20.54
N VAL A 53 17.47 -3.25 -21.87
CA VAL A 53 17.50 -4.47 -22.70
C VAL A 53 18.76 -5.29 -22.42
N ARG A 54 19.94 -4.65 -22.40
CA ARG A 54 21.23 -5.31 -22.12
C ARG A 54 21.26 -5.97 -20.74
N GLN A 55 20.63 -5.33 -19.75
CA GLN A 55 20.52 -5.82 -18.37
C GLN A 55 19.33 -6.76 -18.16
N ARG A 56 18.59 -7.11 -19.22
CA ARG A 56 17.42 -7.99 -19.18
C ARG A 56 16.39 -7.54 -18.13
N LYS A 57 16.20 -6.23 -18.01
CA LYS A 57 15.22 -5.66 -17.09
C LYS A 57 13.81 -6.00 -17.53
N GLN A 58 12.89 -5.97 -16.57
CA GLN A 58 11.48 -5.94 -16.90
C GLN A 58 11.16 -4.57 -17.52
N ILE A 59 10.69 -4.54 -18.76
CA ILE A 59 10.49 -3.31 -19.55
C ILE A 59 9.00 -3.07 -19.76
N LEU A 60 8.53 -1.88 -19.42
CA LEU A 60 7.19 -1.38 -19.70
C LEU A 60 7.27 -0.14 -20.60
N LEU A 61 6.57 -0.14 -21.72
CA LEU A 61 6.66 0.96 -22.70
C LEU A 61 5.30 1.61 -22.95
N PHE A 62 5.31 2.94 -22.92
CA PHE A 62 4.13 3.79 -23.12
C PHE A 62 4.41 4.82 -24.21
N HIS A 63 3.60 4.82 -25.27
CA HIS A 63 3.74 5.73 -26.40
C HIS A 63 2.57 6.71 -26.47
N LEU A 64 2.88 8.00 -26.61
CA LEU A 64 1.85 9.01 -26.91
C LEU A 64 1.26 8.74 -28.30
N LYS A 65 -0.07 8.74 -28.43
CA LYS A 65 -0.76 8.58 -29.73
C LYS A 65 -0.48 9.74 -30.66
N GLU A 66 -0.49 9.46 -31.97
CA GLU A 66 -0.13 10.40 -33.04
C GLU A 66 -1.15 11.54 -33.21
N ASP A 67 -2.40 11.30 -32.88
CA ASP A 67 -3.57 12.19 -33.06
C ASP A 67 -3.75 13.26 -31.97
N VAL A 68 -2.93 13.23 -30.91
CA VAL A 68 -2.95 14.25 -29.85
C VAL A 68 -2.50 15.59 -30.42
N LYS A 69 -3.31 16.65 -30.24
CA LYS A 69 -2.95 18.04 -30.63
C LYS A 69 -1.67 18.48 -29.90
N ARG A 70 -0.67 18.94 -30.64
CA ARG A 70 0.64 19.37 -30.13
C ARG A 70 0.99 20.77 -30.60
N GLN A 71 1.85 21.46 -29.86
CA GLN A 71 2.48 22.68 -30.35
C GLN A 71 3.61 22.32 -31.31
N VAL A 72 3.90 23.20 -32.27
CA VAL A 72 4.95 22.96 -33.28
C VAL A 72 6.33 22.76 -32.64
N SER A 73 6.58 23.35 -31.46
CA SER A 73 7.78 23.19 -30.64
C SER A 73 7.98 21.78 -30.07
N ASP A 74 6.96 20.92 -30.11
CA ASP A 74 7.00 19.56 -29.58
C ASP A 74 7.50 18.53 -30.61
N ILE A 75 7.79 18.96 -31.84
CA ILE A 75 8.30 18.13 -32.93
C ILE A 75 9.82 18.31 -33.03
N ASP A 76 10.56 17.21 -32.86
CA ASP A 76 12.02 17.22 -32.89
C ASP A 76 12.54 17.28 -34.34
N GLN A 77 13.61 18.04 -34.58
CA GLN A 77 14.30 18.05 -35.88
C GLN A 77 14.80 16.65 -36.27
N ALA A 78 14.98 15.75 -35.29
CA ALA A 78 15.35 14.35 -35.49
C ALA A 78 14.15 13.37 -35.46
N GLN A 79 13.00 13.74 -36.04
CA GLN A 79 11.79 12.90 -36.08
C GLN A 79 12.05 11.46 -36.58
N HIS A 80 12.95 11.30 -37.56
CA HIS A 80 13.35 9.99 -38.07
C HIS A 80 13.98 9.08 -36.98
N LYS A 81 14.72 9.65 -36.01
CA LYS A 81 15.31 8.89 -34.90
C LYS A 81 14.26 8.49 -33.87
N VAL A 82 13.30 9.37 -33.58
CA VAL A 82 12.16 9.04 -32.71
C VAL A 82 11.34 7.90 -33.30
N ASN A 83 11.01 8.01 -34.59
CA ASN A 83 10.26 6.98 -35.30
C ASN A 83 11.04 5.66 -35.30
N ARG A 84 12.35 5.69 -35.57
CA ARG A 84 13.20 4.48 -35.49
C ARG A 84 13.19 3.85 -34.11
N LEU A 85 13.32 4.64 -33.02
CA LEU A 85 13.26 4.13 -31.65
C LEU A 85 11.89 3.52 -31.33
N ARG A 86 10.80 4.20 -31.70
CA ARG A 86 9.43 3.71 -31.49
C ARG A 86 9.18 2.43 -32.27
N SER A 87 9.61 2.34 -33.53
CA SER A 87 9.51 1.14 -34.35
C SER A 87 10.32 -0.02 -33.76
N LEU A 88 11.54 0.24 -33.28
CA LEU A 88 12.38 -0.75 -32.60
C LEU A 88 11.65 -1.31 -31.35
N GLN A 89 11.12 -0.42 -30.52
CA GLN A 89 10.40 -0.77 -29.31
C GLN A 89 9.11 -1.55 -29.56
N VAL A 90 8.33 -1.19 -30.58
CA VAL A 90 7.09 -1.88 -30.96
C VAL A 90 7.39 -3.27 -31.56
N ARG A 91 8.51 -3.41 -32.27
CA ARG A 91 8.93 -4.71 -32.81
C ARG A 91 9.32 -5.68 -31.70
N ASP A 92 10.05 -5.20 -30.70
CA ASP A 92 10.66 -6.06 -29.68
C ASP A 92 9.79 -6.20 -28.41
N HIS A 93 8.78 -5.34 -28.22
CA HIS A 93 7.90 -5.34 -27.03
C HIS A 93 6.45 -4.95 -27.33
N THR A 94 5.53 -5.37 -26.47
CA THR A 94 4.16 -4.82 -26.44
C THR A 94 4.17 -3.42 -25.82
N VAL A 95 3.58 -2.46 -26.53
CA VAL A 95 3.53 -1.04 -26.13
C VAL A 95 2.09 -0.60 -25.85
N VAL A 96 1.89 0.09 -24.73
CA VAL A 96 0.60 0.72 -24.40
C VAL A 96 0.56 2.13 -24.96
N ARG A 97 -0.56 2.51 -25.59
CA ARG A 97 -0.75 3.84 -26.16
C ARG A 97 -1.64 4.71 -25.26
N PHE A 98 -1.31 5.99 -25.14
CA PHE A 98 -2.07 6.96 -24.33
C PHE A 98 -2.23 8.30 -25.05
N SER A 99 -3.30 9.02 -24.72
CA SER A 99 -3.61 10.37 -25.22
C SER A 99 -3.66 11.42 -24.10
N THR A 100 -3.87 10.99 -22.85
CA THR A 100 -3.97 11.87 -21.67
C THR A 100 -3.09 11.39 -20.52
N LEU A 101 -2.87 12.25 -19.52
CA LEU A 101 -2.12 11.89 -18.31
C LEU A 101 -2.83 10.80 -17.49
N ASP A 102 -4.16 10.82 -17.42
CA ASP A 102 -4.93 9.80 -16.69
C ASP A 102 -4.86 8.44 -17.37
N GLU A 103 -4.89 8.40 -18.70
CA GLU A 103 -4.68 7.16 -19.47
C GLU A 103 -3.27 6.60 -19.23
N LEU A 104 -2.26 7.46 -19.20
CA LEU A 104 -0.89 7.07 -18.89
C LEU A 104 -0.80 6.52 -17.46
N ALA A 105 -1.32 7.23 -16.46
CA ALA A 105 -1.30 6.81 -15.07
C ALA A 105 -2.01 5.46 -14.85
N THR A 106 -3.18 5.29 -15.49
CA THR A 106 -3.96 4.05 -15.48
C THR A 106 -3.19 2.90 -16.14
N GLY A 107 -2.59 3.16 -17.31
CA GLY A 107 -1.78 2.19 -18.03
C GLY A 107 -0.57 1.73 -17.22
N VAL A 108 0.15 2.67 -16.60
CA VAL A 108 1.31 2.38 -15.74
C VAL A 108 0.90 1.54 -14.53
N ARG A 109 -0.17 1.95 -13.82
CA ARG A 109 -0.71 1.19 -12.67
C ARG A 109 -1.09 -0.23 -13.06
N ARG A 110 -1.82 -0.40 -14.17
CA ARG A 110 -2.25 -1.71 -14.65
C ARG A 110 -1.06 -2.61 -15.01
N SER A 111 -0.07 -2.07 -15.71
CA SER A 111 1.11 -2.84 -16.12
C SER A 111 1.98 -3.24 -14.93
N LEU A 112 2.17 -2.35 -13.95
CA LEU A 112 2.86 -2.68 -12.71
C LEU A 112 2.06 -3.71 -11.89
N HIS A 113 0.75 -3.60 -11.86
CA HIS A 113 -0.12 -4.61 -11.24
C HIS A 113 -0.01 -5.98 -11.95
N HIS A 114 0.15 -6.02 -13.28
CA HIS A 114 0.40 -7.29 -13.97
C HIS A 114 1.76 -7.89 -13.63
N LEU A 115 2.81 -7.07 -13.51
CA LEU A 115 4.18 -7.53 -13.23
C LEU A 115 4.40 -7.94 -11.78
N TYR A 116 3.90 -7.13 -10.85
CA TYR A 116 4.13 -7.29 -9.41
C TYR A 116 2.90 -7.74 -8.63
N GLY A 117 1.73 -7.75 -9.24
CA GLY A 117 0.53 -8.35 -8.64
C GLY A 117 0.58 -9.88 -8.55
N ALA A 118 1.77 -10.48 -8.68
CA ALA A 118 2.01 -11.91 -8.60
C ALA A 118 3.44 -12.26 -8.14
N VAL A 119 3.83 -11.90 -6.92
CA VAL A 119 4.86 -12.69 -6.19
C VAL A 119 4.40 -12.87 -4.74
N GLY A 120 3.92 -14.08 -4.45
CA GLY A 120 3.18 -14.48 -3.25
C GLY A 120 1.89 -15.17 -3.71
N PRO A 121 1.51 -16.34 -3.16
CA PRO A 121 0.53 -17.20 -3.83
C PRO A 121 -0.79 -16.44 -3.94
N LYS A 122 -1.31 -16.31 -5.17
CA LYS A 122 -2.64 -15.75 -5.49
C LYS A 122 -3.70 -16.57 -4.79
N VAL A 123 -3.97 -16.19 -3.56
CA VAL A 123 -5.32 -16.29 -3.07
C VAL A 123 -6.04 -15.06 -3.58
N PRO A 124 -7.23 -15.18 -4.17
CA PRO A 124 -8.00 -14.03 -4.63
C PRO A 124 -8.12 -12.96 -3.55
N GLU A 125 -8.43 -11.72 -3.94
CA GLU A 125 -8.85 -10.58 -3.10
C GLU A 125 -10.07 -10.88 -2.18
N LEU A 126 -10.47 -12.14 -2.08
CA LEU A 126 -11.55 -12.71 -1.31
C LEU A 126 -11.10 -13.32 0.02
N LEU A 127 -9.80 -13.34 0.36
CA LEU A 127 -9.37 -13.71 1.71
C LEU A 127 -9.32 -12.54 2.69
N PRO A 128 -9.84 -12.81 3.89
CA PRO A 128 -11.17 -12.39 4.27
C PRO A 128 -11.20 -10.86 4.43
N TYR A 129 -11.81 -10.20 3.45
CA TYR A 129 -12.01 -8.76 3.49
C TYR A 129 -12.96 -8.34 4.63
N THR A 130 -13.89 -9.20 5.06
CA THR A 130 -15.03 -8.80 5.90
C THR A 130 -15.62 -9.94 6.71
N LEU A 131 -14.79 -10.71 7.41
CA LEU A 131 -15.37 -11.70 8.31
C LEU A 131 -15.98 -11.03 9.51
N ASP A 132 -15.17 -10.28 10.25
CA ASP A 132 -15.70 -9.29 11.16
C ASP A 132 -14.65 -8.22 11.47
N ARG A 133 -15.11 -6.99 11.51
CA ARG A 133 -14.33 -5.80 11.87
C ARG A 133 -15.06 -5.01 12.95
N ASP A 134 -16.12 -5.54 13.54
CA ASP A 134 -16.98 -4.84 14.48
C ASP A 134 -16.16 -4.38 15.68
N ALA A 135 -15.25 -5.21 16.21
CA ALA A 135 -14.30 -4.75 17.23
C ALA A 135 -13.52 -3.47 16.84
N GLN A 136 -13.12 -3.32 15.57
CA GLN A 136 -12.43 -2.12 15.08
C GLN A 136 -13.40 -0.97 14.75
N LYS A 137 -14.60 -1.28 14.22
CA LYS A 137 -15.65 -0.30 13.95
C LYS A 137 -16.20 0.29 15.24
N ASP A 138 -16.47 -0.53 16.24
CA ASP A 138 -16.93 -0.15 17.57
C ASP A 138 -15.88 0.69 18.29
N ALA A 139 -14.60 0.29 18.21
CA ALA A 139 -13.51 1.10 18.74
C ALA A 139 -13.44 2.48 18.08
N LEU A 140 -13.63 2.55 16.75
CA LEU A 140 -13.68 3.80 16.00
C LEU A 140 -14.92 4.64 16.38
N ALA A 141 -16.10 4.04 16.40
CA ALA A 141 -17.36 4.70 16.76
C ALA A 141 -17.28 5.27 18.18
N ALA A 142 -16.82 4.47 19.14
CA ALA A 142 -16.64 4.91 20.51
C ALA A 142 -15.59 6.04 20.63
N ALA A 143 -14.57 6.06 19.76
CA ALA A 143 -13.61 7.17 19.71
C ALA A 143 -14.22 8.46 19.14
N VAL A 144 -15.13 8.35 18.16
CA VAL A 144 -15.90 9.49 17.64
C VAL A 144 -16.82 10.04 18.72
N GLU A 145 -17.57 9.18 19.41
CA GLU A 145 -18.48 9.56 20.51
C GLU A 145 -17.74 10.26 21.66
N ARG A 146 -16.54 9.80 22.01
CA ARG A 146 -15.68 10.44 23.02
C ARG A 146 -15.01 11.74 22.54
N GLY A 147 -15.18 12.11 21.27
CA GLY A 147 -14.57 13.31 20.70
C GLY A 147 -13.08 13.21 20.37
N SER A 148 -12.50 12.00 20.39
CA SER A 148 -11.08 11.76 20.09
C SER A 148 -10.72 12.05 18.62
N LEU A 149 -11.70 12.12 17.72
CA LEU A 149 -11.52 12.41 16.29
C LEU A 149 -12.11 13.76 15.86
N GLN A 150 -12.13 14.77 16.74
CA GLN A 150 -12.67 16.09 16.41
C GLN A 150 -11.62 17.07 15.86
N ARG A 151 -10.34 16.92 16.24
CA ARG A 151 -9.28 17.91 15.96
C ARG A 151 -8.26 17.41 14.95
N SER A 152 -7.60 18.33 14.24
CA SER A 152 -6.45 17.98 13.38
C SER A 152 -5.11 18.20 14.10
N PRO A 153 -4.13 17.30 13.94
CA PRO A 153 -4.34 15.91 13.55
C PRO A 153 -4.94 15.11 14.73
N SER A 154 -5.75 14.10 14.42
CA SER A 154 -6.09 12.99 15.34
C SER A 154 -5.51 11.73 14.72
N VAL A 155 -4.80 10.90 15.50
CA VAL A 155 -4.07 9.76 14.95
C VAL A 155 -4.85 8.47 15.20
N VAL A 156 -5.00 7.64 14.17
CA VAL A 156 -5.55 6.29 14.29
C VAL A 156 -4.41 5.29 14.12
N VAL A 157 -4.30 4.34 15.05
CA VAL A 157 -3.36 3.22 14.97
C VAL A 157 -4.16 1.95 14.89
N MET A 158 -3.91 1.13 13.87
CA MET A 158 -4.46 -0.21 13.76
C MET A 158 -3.30 -1.21 13.68
N HIS A 159 -3.48 -2.39 14.24
CA HIS A 159 -2.42 -3.40 14.26
C HIS A 159 -2.97 -4.81 14.13
N GLY A 160 -2.12 -5.74 13.70
CA GLY A 160 -2.44 -7.16 13.70
C GLY A 160 -1.47 -8.00 12.87
N GLY A 161 -1.73 -9.30 12.84
CA GLY A 161 -0.95 -10.24 12.03
C GLY A 161 -1.06 -9.98 10.52
N ALA A 162 -0.08 -10.46 9.75
CA ALA A 162 0.00 -10.29 8.29
C ALA A 162 -1.27 -10.73 7.54
N LYS A 163 -1.97 -11.75 8.05
CA LYS A 163 -3.19 -12.29 7.43
C LYS A 163 -4.45 -11.49 7.74
N GLN A 164 -4.36 -10.44 8.56
CA GLN A 164 -5.48 -9.55 8.88
C GLN A 164 -5.62 -8.39 7.87
N ALA A 165 -4.90 -8.38 6.75
CA ALA A 165 -5.15 -7.50 5.60
C ALA A 165 -5.41 -6.00 5.94
N GLN A 166 -4.57 -5.40 6.81
CA GLN A 166 -4.83 -4.05 7.34
C GLN A 166 -4.97 -2.98 6.25
N GLY A 167 -4.20 -3.05 5.17
CA GLY A 167 -4.31 -2.10 4.05
C GLY A 167 -5.71 -2.06 3.42
N LYS A 168 -6.39 -3.22 3.35
CA LYS A 168 -7.77 -3.29 2.84
C LYS A 168 -8.78 -2.69 3.83
N PHE A 169 -8.55 -2.81 5.13
CA PHE A 169 -9.37 -2.10 6.12
C PHE A 169 -9.15 -0.58 6.06
N VAL A 170 -7.95 -0.10 5.73
CA VAL A 170 -7.70 1.32 5.45
C VAL A 170 -8.50 1.80 4.24
N ASP A 171 -8.62 1.00 3.19
CA ASP A 171 -9.49 1.30 2.04
C ASP A 171 -10.96 1.41 2.48
N PHE A 172 -11.44 0.44 3.25
CA PHE A 172 -12.81 0.44 3.79
C PHE A 172 -13.09 1.62 4.74
N LEU A 173 -12.11 1.99 5.57
CA LEU A 173 -12.15 3.16 6.45
C LEU A 173 -12.42 4.41 5.62
N GLN A 174 -11.62 4.63 4.57
CA GLN A 174 -11.78 5.74 3.65
C GLN A 174 -13.14 5.73 2.95
N GLU A 175 -13.52 4.61 2.34
CA GLU A 175 -14.68 4.55 1.44
C GLU A 175 -16.02 4.58 2.17
N ARG A 176 -16.09 4.04 3.40
CA ARG A 176 -17.36 3.85 4.11
C ARG A 176 -17.36 4.47 5.50
N LEU A 177 -16.38 4.14 6.34
CA LEU A 177 -16.46 4.46 7.77
C LEU A 177 -16.28 5.94 8.07
N LEU A 178 -15.38 6.63 7.37
CA LEU A 178 -15.23 8.09 7.55
C LEU A 178 -16.50 8.83 7.13
N THR A 179 -17.14 8.42 6.04
CA THR A 179 -18.44 8.96 5.62
C THR A 179 -19.51 8.68 6.67
N GLN A 180 -19.61 7.42 7.12
CA GLN A 180 -20.63 6.97 8.08
C GLN A 180 -20.50 7.64 9.45
N TYR A 181 -19.31 7.67 10.03
CA TYR A 181 -19.11 8.12 11.41
C TYR A 181 -18.74 9.60 11.54
N LEU A 182 -18.15 10.20 10.51
CA LEU A 182 -17.71 11.60 10.55
C LEU A 182 -18.49 12.51 9.61
N GLY A 183 -19.44 11.97 8.83
CA GLY A 183 -20.25 12.75 7.87
C GLY A 183 -19.42 13.37 6.74
N VAL A 184 -18.31 12.72 6.37
CA VAL A 184 -17.32 13.29 5.44
C VAL A 184 -17.64 12.87 4.01
N GLU A 185 -17.73 13.85 3.11
CA GLU A 185 -17.80 13.57 1.69
C GLU A 185 -16.40 13.41 1.08
N SER A 186 -16.21 12.33 0.31
CA SER A 186 -15.02 12.07 -0.52
C SER A 186 -13.67 12.29 0.19
N PRO A 187 -13.38 11.54 1.26
CA PRO A 187 -12.08 11.60 1.91
C PRO A 187 -10.97 11.15 0.94
N ARG A 188 -9.85 11.87 0.97
CA ARG A 188 -8.67 11.59 0.14
C ARG A 188 -7.72 10.69 0.91
N LYS A 189 -7.09 9.73 0.25
CA LYS A 189 -6.07 8.87 0.85
C LYS A 189 -4.73 9.03 0.15
N PHE A 190 -3.67 9.21 0.93
CA PHE A 190 -2.30 9.24 0.44
C PHE A 190 -1.44 8.24 1.22
N GLY A 191 -0.77 7.33 0.53
CA GLY A 191 0.17 6.38 1.13
C GLY A 191 1.53 7.04 1.37
N ILE A 192 2.02 6.94 2.60
CA ILE A 192 3.30 7.48 3.05
C ILE A 192 4.21 6.34 3.50
N SER A 193 5.09 5.90 2.61
CA SER A 193 6.06 4.86 2.91
C SER A 193 7.35 5.48 3.46
N LEU A 194 7.77 5.04 4.64
CA LEU A 194 9.02 5.42 5.31
C LEU A 194 9.95 4.22 5.44
N ARG A 195 11.26 4.44 5.43
CA ARG A 195 12.28 3.38 5.53
C ARG A 195 13.36 3.69 6.57
N GLY A 196 13.72 2.69 7.38
CA GLY A 196 14.92 2.75 8.23
C GLY A 196 15.00 4.00 9.11
N ALA A 197 16.04 4.83 8.90
CA ALA A 197 16.26 6.06 9.67
C ALA A 197 15.29 7.21 9.30
N GLU A 198 14.48 7.09 8.24
CA GLU A 198 13.53 8.15 7.86
C GLU A 198 12.48 8.44 8.95
N PHE A 199 12.15 7.43 9.78
CA PHE A 199 11.24 7.62 10.91
C PHE A 199 11.84 8.55 11.99
N GLU A 200 13.14 8.77 12.00
CA GLU A 200 13.84 9.58 13.00
C GLU A 200 13.95 11.06 12.63
N SER A 201 13.62 11.42 11.39
CA SER A 201 13.81 12.77 10.86
C SER A 201 12.45 13.42 10.53
N PRO A 202 11.95 14.34 11.39
CA PRO A 202 10.72 15.07 11.13
C PRO A 202 10.68 15.75 9.77
N GLU A 203 11.80 16.34 9.34
CA GLU A 203 11.93 17.01 8.04
C GLU A 203 11.74 16.02 6.87
N VAL A 204 12.30 14.81 6.98
CA VAL A 204 12.10 13.78 5.97
C VAL A 204 10.65 13.30 5.94
N ILE A 205 10.01 13.14 7.11
CA ILE A 205 8.59 12.78 7.19
C ILE A 205 7.73 13.88 6.53
N THR A 206 7.99 15.16 6.82
CA THR A 206 7.30 16.30 6.17
C THR A 206 7.48 16.27 4.65
N ARG A 207 8.71 16.09 4.17
CA ARG A 207 9.03 16.00 2.75
C ARG A 207 8.29 14.83 2.07
N ARG A 208 8.21 13.67 2.74
CA ARG A 208 7.51 12.47 2.25
C ARG A 208 6.00 12.72 2.15
N ILE A 209 5.40 13.32 3.17
CA ILE A 209 3.97 13.72 3.14
C ILE A 209 3.72 14.71 2.01
N ALA A 210 4.50 15.79 1.92
CA ALA A 210 4.34 16.79 0.87
C ALA A 210 4.43 16.16 -0.53
N SER A 211 5.45 15.34 -0.77
CA SER A 211 5.64 14.65 -2.05
C SER A 211 4.47 13.72 -2.40
N SER A 212 4.02 12.89 -1.45
CA SER A 212 2.90 11.98 -1.65
C SER A 212 1.57 12.70 -1.89
N CYS A 213 1.40 13.90 -1.32
CA CYS A 213 0.21 14.73 -1.49
C CYS A 213 0.30 15.71 -2.67
N TYR A 214 1.34 15.60 -3.51
CA TYR A 214 1.60 16.48 -4.66
C TYR A 214 1.77 17.96 -4.27
N LEU A 215 2.34 18.21 -3.08
CA LEU A 215 2.71 19.52 -2.57
C LEU A 215 4.22 19.76 -2.73
N ASN A 216 4.68 21.00 -2.52
CA ASN A 216 6.10 21.32 -2.59
C ASN A 216 6.88 20.57 -1.48
N PRO A 217 7.84 19.68 -1.82
CA PRO A 217 8.59 18.89 -0.84
C PRO A 217 9.49 19.70 0.10
N THR A 218 9.80 20.96 -0.24
CA THR A 218 10.62 21.85 0.60
C THR A 218 9.79 22.65 1.60
N SER A 219 8.46 22.49 1.59
CA SER A 219 7.57 23.18 2.52
C SER A 219 7.78 22.72 3.95
N ASP A 220 7.71 23.66 4.90
CA ASP A 220 7.68 23.35 6.32
C ASP A 220 6.37 22.68 6.74
N ILE A 221 6.38 22.09 7.94
CA ILE A 221 5.25 21.35 8.53
C ILE A 221 3.97 22.19 8.63
N GLY A 222 4.08 23.49 8.93
CA GLY A 222 2.95 24.40 9.05
C GLY A 222 2.33 24.74 7.70
N THR A 223 3.17 24.95 6.69
CA THR A 223 2.74 25.14 5.30
C THR A 223 2.04 23.90 4.74
N VAL A 224 2.64 22.71 4.91
CA VAL A 224 2.01 21.44 4.52
C VAL A 224 0.67 21.26 5.23
N CYS A 225 0.63 21.46 6.55
CA CYS A 225 -0.59 21.33 7.34
C CYS A 225 -1.71 22.25 6.81
N ARG A 226 -1.41 23.53 6.54
CA ARG A 226 -2.38 24.47 5.95
C ARG A 226 -2.87 24.02 4.57
N GLN A 227 -1.97 23.59 3.69
CA GLN A 227 -2.32 23.14 2.35
C GLN A 227 -3.23 21.91 2.38
N LEU A 228 -2.99 20.95 3.29
CA LEU A 228 -3.86 19.79 3.46
C LEU A 228 -5.26 20.17 3.97
N HIS A 229 -5.36 21.19 4.85
CA HIS A 229 -6.66 21.71 5.28
C HIS A 229 -7.44 22.35 4.13
N ASN A 230 -6.75 22.95 3.16
CA ASN A 230 -7.35 23.60 1.99
C ASN A 230 -7.86 22.61 0.93
N PHE A 231 -7.65 21.31 1.08
CA PHE A 231 -8.21 20.30 0.15
C PHE A 231 -9.74 20.18 0.22
N GLY A 232 -10.38 20.74 1.25
CA GLY A 232 -11.84 20.80 1.36
C GLY A 232 -12.52 19.53 1.88
N SER A 233 -11.81 18.39 1.95
CA SER A 233 -12.26 17.15 2.59
C SER A 233 -11.21 16.62 3.58
N ILE A 234 -11.53 15.54 4.32
CA ILE A 234 -10.52 14.88 5.15
C ILE A 234 -9.44 14.27 4.27
N THR A 235 -8.19 14.57 4.60
CA THR A 235 -6.99 13.94 4.07
C THR A 235 -6.52 12.85 5.03
N MET A 236 -6.66 11.60 4.62
CA MET A 236 -6.14 10.43 5.30
C MET A 236 -4.69 10.16 4.85
N LEU A 237 -3.75 10.27 5.79
CA LEU A 237 -2.33 9.98 5.55
C LEU A 237 -2.02 8.58 6.07
N TRP A 238 -1.87 7.63 5.17
CA TRP A 238 -1.70 6.22 5.52
C TRP A 238 -0.23 5.82 5.64
N PHE A 239 0.19 5.34 6.82
CA PHE A 239 1.54 4.89 7.12
C PHE A 239 1.57 3.37 7.35
N PRO A 240 1.96 2.56 6.36
CA PRO A 240 2.24 1.15 6.57
C PRO A 240 3.55 0.97 7.34
N VAL A 241 3.49 0.24 8.46
CA VAL A 241 4.63 -0.03 9.34
C VAL A 241 4.69 -1.52 9.65
N GLU A 242 5.90 -2.06 9.77
CA GLU A 242 6.12 -3.44 10.19
C GLU A 242 6.65 -3.46 11.63
N ALA A 243 6.02 -4.23 12.52
CA ALA A 243 6.45 -4.40 13.90
C ALA A 243 7.06 -5.78 14.12
N VAL A 244 8.22 -5.81 14.77
CA VAL A 244 8.97 -7.05 15.08
C VAL A 244 9.04 -7.28 16.58
N MET A 245 9.15 -8.54 17.01
CA MET A 245 9.56 -8.87 18.38
C MET A 245 11.08 -8.87 18.49
N ARG A 246 11.61 -8.25 19.56
CA ARG A 246 12.98 -8.47 20.02
C ARG A 246 12.98 -8.72 21.52
N HIS A 247 13.65 -9.78 21.96
CA HIS A 247 13.74 -10.18 23.37
C HIS A 247 12.38 -10.20 24.10
N GLY A 248 11.34 -10.71 23.44
CA GLY A 248 9.99 -10.79 24.02
C GLY A 248 9.24 -9.46 24.12
N ARG A 249 9.75 -8.36 23.55
CA ARG A 249 9.08 -7.05 23.51
C ARG A 249 8.82 -6.57 22.08
N PRO A 250 7.63 -6.02 21.80
CA PRO A 250 7.33 -5.44 20.50
C PRO A 250 8.17 -4.18 20.28
N GLN A 251 8.76 -4.07 19.11
CA GLN A 251 9.48 -2.87 18.71
C GLN A 251 8.49 -1.83 18.17
N VAL A 252 8.15 -0.85 19.00
CA VAL A 252 7.14 0.18 18.67
C VAL A 252 7.71 1.52 18.23
N ARG A 253 9.05 1.66 18.21
CA ARG A 253 9.75 2.93 17.98
C ARG A 253 9.30 3.66 16.70
N GLN A 254 9.09 2.95 15.60
CA GLN A 254 8.63 3.54 14.34
C GLN A 254 7.22 4.14 14.47
N VAL A 255 6.34 3.46 15.21
CA VAL A 255 4.96 3.91 15.46
C VAL A 255 4.98 5.14 16.36
N THR A 256 5.74 5.09 17.46
CA THR A 256 5.83 6.21 18.41
C THR A 256 6.45 7.45 17.75
N GLN A 257 7.43 7.29 16.87
CA GLN A 257 8.01 8.40 16.12
C GLN A 257 7.00 9.11 15.21
N ILE A 258 6.11 8.37 14.55
CA ILE A 258 5.04 8.98 13.75
C ILE A 258 4.02 9.69 14.67
N ILE A 259 3.66 9.09 15.80
CA ILE A 259 2.77 9.71 16.79
C ILE A 259 3.38 11.03 17.31
N ASP A 260 4.64 11.00 17.74
CA ASP A 260 5.38 12.16 18.24
C ASP A 260 5.51 13.26 17.19
N TYR A 261 5.72 12.87 15.93
CA TYR A 261 5.75 13.79 14.81
C TYR A 261 4.41 14.54 14.66
N PHE A 262 3.28 13.84 14.67
CA PHE A 262 1.96 14.47 14.56
C PHE A 262 1.54 15.22 15.82
N ALA A 263 2.03 14.84 17.00
CA ALA A 263 1.79 15.58 18.23
C ALA A 263 2.31 17.03 18.15
N ARG A 264 3.35 17.29 17.35
CA ARG A 264 3.97 18.60 17.11
C ARG A 264 3.31 19.41 15.99
N TRP A 265 2.31 18.87 15.29
CA TRP A 265 1.64 19.60 14.22
C TRP A 265 0.77 20.73 14.78
N PRO A 266 0.58 21.83 14.01
CA PRO A 266 -0.40 22.85 14.34
C PRO A 266 -1.79 22.24 14.53
N ARG A 267 -2.47 22.62 15.61
CA ARG A 267 -3.78 22.08 15.98
C ARG A 267 -4.92 22.91 15.40
N TYR A 268 -5.89 22.23 14.78
CA TYR A 268 -7.12 22.84 14.28
C TYR A 268 -8.34 22.15 14.89
N ARG A 269 -9.40 22.92 15.16
CA ARG A 269 -10.64 22.39 15.75
C ARG A 269 -11.46 21.50 14.82
N GLN A 270 -11.27 21.60 13.51
CA GLN A 270 -11.94 20.73 12.55
C GLN A 270 -10.97 19.65 12.08
N LEU A 271 -11.40 18.39 12.15
CA LEU A 271 -10.65 17.28 11.58
C LEU A 271 -10.62 17.40 10.04
N ARG A 272 -9.41 17.55 9.50
CA ARG A 272 -9.07 17.62 8.08
C ARG A 272 -7.83 16.79 7.75
N VAL A 273 -6.99 16.49 8.75
CA VAL A 273 -5.83 15.61 8.60
C VAL A 273 -5.97 14.44 9.55
N LEU A 274 -6.04 13.23 9.01
CA LEU A 274 -6.22 11.98 9.75
C LEU A 274 -5.06 11.03 9.43
N PRO A 275 -3.97 11.04 10.22
CA PRO A 275 -2.93 10.03 10.11
C PRO A 275 -3.47 8.66 10.53
N VAL A 276 -3.26 7.65 9.69
CA VAL A 276 -3.64 6.27 9.94
C VAL A 276 -2.39 5.40 9.84
N ILE A 277 -1.93 4.88 10.97
CA ILE A 277 -0.77 3.99 11.07
C ILE A 277 -1.28 2.56 11.05
N SER A 278 -0.98 1.80 10.00
CA SER A 278 -1.32 0.38 9.92
C SER A 278 -0.08 -0.47 10.21
N VAL A 279 -0.12 -1.18 11.32
CA VAL A 279 1.01 -1.96 11.82
C VAL A 279 0.79 -3.44 11.54
N GLN A 280 1.69 -4.02 10.75
CA GLN A 280 1.71 -5.44 10.46
C GLN A 280 2.80 -6.13 11.27
N TYR A 281 2.48 -7.24 11.92
CA TYR A 281 3.50 -8.00 12.64
C TYR A 281 4.36 -8.80 11.65
N ALA A 282 5.69 -8.65 11.75
CA ALA A 282 6.64 -9.44 10.98
C ALA A 282 6.64 -10.91 11.43
N GLU A 283 6.59 -11.82 10.47
CA GLU A 283 6.96 -13.21 10.71
C GLU A 283 8.49 -13.29 10.82
N THR A 284 9.05 -13.39 12.02
CA THR A 284 10.51 -13.52 12.22
C THR A 284 11.06 -14.76 11.49
N PRO A 285 11.92 -14.61 10.46
CA PRO A 285 12.50 -15.72 9.73
C PRO A 285 13.69 -16.27 10.52
N GLY A 286 13.42 -17.17 11.46
CA GLY A 286 14.48 -17.75 12.30
C GLY A 286 14.10 -18.97 13.10
N TRP A 287 12.81 -19.25 13.27
CA TRP A 287 12.32 -20.44 13.97
C TRP A 287 11.43 -21.29 13.07
N ARG A 288 11.99 -21.82 11.98
CA ARG A 288 11.37 -22.95 11.24
C ARG A 288 11.33 -24.26 12.06
N GLY A 289 11.76 -24.24 13.32
CA GLY A 289 11.97 -25.42 14.17
C GLY A 289 11.05 -25.61 15.37
N LEU A 290 10.06 -24.75 15.62
CA LEU A 290 9.02 -25.08 16.60
C LEU A 290 7.64 -24.92 15.98
N LEU A 291 7.07 -26.06 15.61
CA LEU A 291 5.65 -26.33 15.69
C LEU A 291 5.06 -25.56 16.89
N SER A 292 4.00 -24.77 16.66
CA SER A 292 3.24 -23.98 17.65
C SER A 292 3.74 -22.56 18.02
N ARG A 293 3.47 -21.58 17.14
CA ARG A 293 2.96 -20.30 17.67
C ARG A 293 1.45 -20.43 17.77
N GLY A 294 0.99 -20.97 18.90
CA GLY A 294 -0.45 -21.05 19.18
C GLY A 294 -1.07 -19.65 19.34
N PRO A 295 -2.42 -19.55 19.30
CA PRO A 295 -3.19 -18.32 19.50
C PRO A 295 -2.76 -17.48 20.72
N ALA A 296 -2.27 -18.15 21.77
CA ALA A 296 -1.81 -17.52 23.01
C ALA A 296 -0.54 -16.65 22.85
N SER A 297 0.29 -16.92 21.83
CA SER A 297 1.53 -16.16 21.59
C SER A 297 1.30 -14.83 20.85
N GLN A 298 0.30 -14.77 19.96
CA GLN A 298 -0.08 -13.55 19.23
C GLN A 298 -0.95 -12.62 20.05
N ASN A 299 -1.92 -13.16 20.81
CA ASN A 299 -2.69 -12.37 21.76
C ASN A 299 -1.75 -11.68 22.80
N ARG A 300 -0.62 -12.32 23.12
CA ARG A 300 0.44 -11.71 23.94
C ARG A 300 1.18 -10.59 23.21
N PHE A 301 1.43 -10.72 21.91
CA PHE A 301 2.00 -9.64 21.10
C PHE A 301 1.06 -8.45 21.05
N GLY A 302 -0.20 -8.64 20.65
CA GLY A 302 -1.18 -7.56 20.52
C GLY A 302 -1.33 -6.76 21.81
N ARG A 303 -1.55 -7.43 22.94
CA ARG A 303 -1.61 -6.75 24.25
C ARG A 303 -0.32 -6.04 24.65
N ALA A 304 0.84 -6.65 24.39
CA ALA A 304 2.12 -5.99 24.68
C ALA A 304 2.36 -4.78 23.77
N PHE A 305 1.90 -4.85 22.52
CA PHE A 305 1.99 -3.76 21.55
C PHE A 305 1.07 -2.61 21.95
N GLU A 306 -0.20 -2.90 22.26
CA GLU A 306 -1.17 -1.93 22.76
C GLU A 306 -0.67 -1.25 24.04
N GLY A 307 -0.11 -2.02 24.98
CA GLY A 307 0.51 -1.47 26.19
C GLY A 307 1.69 -0.55 25.88
N ALA A 308 2.64 -0.99 25.05
CA ALA A 308 3.82 -0.21 24.71
C ALA A 308 3.52 1.05 23.90
N VAL A 309 2.55 1.01 22.98
CA VAL A 309 2.09 2.22 22.27
C VAL A 309 1.25 3.09 23.19
N GLY A 310 0.39 2.52 24.02
CA GLY A 310 -0.45 3.25 24.98
C GLY A 310 0.35 4.05 26.02
N GLU A 311 1.48 3.52 26.50
CA GLU A 311 2.41 4.26 27.38
C GLU A 311 3.04 5.46 26.68
N ALA A 312 3.28 5.38 25.37
CA ALA A 312 3.86 6.45 24.57
C ALA A 312 2.81 7.41 23.97
N ALA A 313 1.55 6.99 23.89
CA ALA A 313 0.48 7.69 23.20
C ALA A 313 -0.39 8.52 24.17
N GLY A 314 -0.62 9.79 23.83
CA GLY A 314 -1.59 10.63 24.54
C GLY A 314 -3.06 10.29 24.20
N ARG A 315 -4.00 11.01 24.82
CA ARG A 315 -5.46 10.84 24.66
C ARG A 315 -6.01 10.99 23.23
N GLU A 316 -5.20 11.50 22.30
CA GLU A 316 -5.60 11.81 20.92
C GLU A 316 -5.20 10.73 19.91
N VAL A 317 -4.66 9.60 20.40
CA VAL A 317 -4.40 8.41 19.61
C VAL A 317 -5.56 7.43 19.80
N VAL A 318 -6.19 7.07 18.70
CA VAL A 318 -7.25 6.06 18.66
C VAL A 318 -6.62 4.73 18.27
N MET A 319 -6.55 3.80 19.22
CA MET A 319 -6.09 2.44 18.97
C MET A 319 -7.25 1.56 18.53
N LEU A 320 -7.14 0.95 17.35
CA LEU A 320 -8.05 -0.07 16.85
C LEU A 320 -7.44 -1.45 17.11
N PRO A 321 -8.15 -2.33 17.84
CA PRO A 321 -7.58 -3.56 18.35
C PRO A 321 -7.29 -4.58 17.25
N GLU A 322 -6.46 -5.56 17.60
CA GLU A 322 -6.25 -6.76 16.80
C GLU A 322 -7.51 -7.64 16.73
N LEU A 323 -7.76 -8.27 15.59
CA LEU A 323 -8.85 -9.26 15.45
C LEU A 323 -8.46 -10.58 16.12
N THR A 324 -8.91 -10.76 17.36
CA THR A 324 -8.55 -11.93 18.19
C THR A 324 -9.59 -13.05 18.16
N ASN A 325 -10.82 -12.77 17.72
CA ASN A 325 -11.91 -13.72 17.69
C ASN A 325 -12.86 -13.43 16.53
N VAL A 326 -12.99 -14.36 15.59
CA VAL A 326 -13.99 -14.32 14.51
C VAL A 326 -15.04 -15.37 14.82
N GLU A 327 -16.31 -15.00 14.81
CA GLU A 327 -17.42 -15.91 15.04
C GLU A 327 -17.74 -16.77 13.82
N GLN A 328 -18.42 -17.90 14.06
CA GLN A 328 -18.81 -18.80 12.97
C GLN A 328 -19.81 -18.14 12.02
N MET A 329 -20.76 -17.37 12.55
CA MET A 329 -21.79 -16.75 11.72
C MET A 329 -21.19 -15.74 10.74
N GLU A 330 -20.20 -14.98 11.18
CA GLU A 330 -19.39 -14.08 10.36
C GLU A 330 -18.69 -14.82 9.22
N ALA A 331 -18.05 -15.96 9.55
CA ALA A 331 -17.49 -16.92 8.58
C ALA A 331 -18.48 -17.35 7.51
N ILE A 332 -19.72 -17.61 7.91
CA ILE A 332 -20.80 -18.02 7.01
C ILE A 332 -21.26 -16.86 6.13
N VAL A 333 -21.48 -15.67 6.69
CA VAL A 333 -21.95 -14.48 5.94
C VAL A 333 -20.97 -14.12 4.82
N TRP A 334 -19.67 -14.13 5.10
CA TRP A 334 -18.66 -13.95 4.05
C TRP A 334 -18.70 -15.05 3.01
N ALA A 335 -18.82 -16.31 3.43
CA ALA A 335 -18.89 -17.46 2.52
C ALA A 335 -20.07 -17.39 1.55
N ASP A 336 -21.16 -16.76 1.97
CA ASP A 336 -22.37 -16.57 1.17
C ASP A 336 -22.29 -15.39 0.19
N GLN A 337 -21.25 -14.56 0.24
CA GLN A 337 -21.04 -13.50 -0.72
C GLN A 337 -20.92 -14.06 -2.15
N VAL A 338 -21.57 -13.40 -3.10
CA VAL A 338 -21.66 -13.84 -4.51
C VAL A 338 -20.27 -14.00 -5.12
N GLU A 339 -19.35 -13.12 -4.78
CA GLU A 339 -17.96 -13.11 -5.22
C GLU A 339 -17.20 -14.34 -4.71
N VAL A 340 -17.44 -14.73 -3.45
CA VAL A 340 -16.82 -15.92 -2.84
C VAL A 340 -17.35 -17.18 -3.52
N ARG A 341 -18.68 -17.29 -3.66
CA ARG A 341 -19.33 -18.42 -4.35
C ARG A 341 -18.89 -18.55 -5.81
N SER A 342 -18.83 -17.43 -6.54
CA SER A 342 -18.34 -17.40 -7.93
C SER A 342 -16.92 -17.93 -8.05
N ARG A 343 -16.05 -17.57 -7.10
CA ARG A 343 -14.65 -18.00 -7.10
C ARG A 343 -14.47 -19.48 -6.78
N LEU A 344 -15.32 -20.03 -5.92
CA LEU A 344 -15.37 -21.46 -5.59
C LEU A 344 -16.03 -22.32 -6.69
N GLY A 345 -16.54 -21.68 -7.76
CA GLY A 345 -17.24 -22.36 -8.84
C GLY A 345 -18.63 -22.84 -8.43
N GLY A 346 -19.33 -22.07 -7.59
CA GLY A 346 -20.67 -22.40 -7.11
C GLY A 346 -20.70 -23.41 -5.96
N ARG A 347 -19.55 -23.92 -5.52
CA ARG A 347 -19.45 -24.78 -4.33
C ARG A 347 -19.79 -24.00 -3.07
N ASP A 348 -20.57 -24.61 -2.19
CA ASP A 348 -20.91 -24.07 -0.88
C ASP A 348 -19.78 -24.39 0.14
N PRO A 349 -19.04 -23.37 0.63
CA PRO A 349 -17.99 -23.58 1.62
C PRO A 349 -18.52 -23.69 3.06
N VAL A 350 -19.80 -23.41 3.32
CA VAL A 350 -20.39 -23.35 4.67
C VAL A 350 -20.19 -24.65 5.47
N PRO A 351 -20.36 -25.86 4.91
CA PRO A 351 -20.10 -27.10 5.64
C PRO A 351 -18.64 -27.22 6.13
N VAL A 352 -17.68 -26.83 5.30
CA VAL A 352 -16.24 -26.87 5.64
C VAL A 352 -15.93 -25.86 6.74
N ILE A 353 -16.49 -24.66 6.65
CA ILE A 353 -16.36 -23.62 7.68
C ILE A 353 -16.93 -24.11 9.01
N ARG A 354 -18.13 -24.71 9.00
CA ARG A 354 -18.74 -25.26 10.22
C ARG A 354 -17.85 -26.31 10.88
N GLN A 355 -17.27 -27.21 10.08
CA GLN A 355 -16.37 -28.23 10.58
C GLN A 355 -15.06 -27.63 11.16
N LEU A 356 -14.50 -26.61 10.51
CA LEU A 356 -13.32 -25.88 11.02
C LEU A 356 -13.58 -25.29 12.41
N PHE A 357 -14.71 -24.60 12.57
CA PHE A 357 -15.13 -24.04 13.86
C PHE A 357 -15.36 -25.11 14.92
N GLN A 358 -16.14 -26.16 14.61
CA GLN A 358 -16.36 -27.26 15.56
C GLN A 358 -15.05 -27.91 16.03
N LYS A 359 -14.10 -28.13 15.11
CA LYS A 359 -12.79 -28.70 15.43
C LYS A 359 -12.00 -27.76 16.34
N TYR A 360 -11.96 -26.47 16.01
CA TYR A 360 -11.25 -25.48 16.79
C TYR A 360 -11.84 -25.35 18.20
N GLU A 361 -13.15 -25.13 18.32
CA GLU A 361 -13.84 -24.87 19.59
C GLU A 361 -13.73 -26.05 20.56
N ARG A 362 -13.79 -27.29 20.05
CA ARG A 362 -13.55 -28.51 20.85
C ARG A 362 -12.12 -28.55 21.40
N SER A 363 -11.14 -28.15 20.61
CA SER A 363 -9.72 -28.18 21.01
C SER A 363 -9.33 -27.02 21.94
N ALA A 364 -9.85 -25.83 21.67
CA ALA A 364 -9.48 -24.59 22.35
C ALA A 364 -10.36 -24.30 23.58
N LYS A 365 -11.49 -25.02 23.74
CA LYS A 365 -12.53 -24.76 24.75
C LYS A 365 -13.00 -23.30 24.75
N LYS A 366 -13.01 -22.67 23.58
CA LYS A 366 -13.41 -21.27 23.36
C LYS A 366 -14.19 -21.18 22.07
N ARG A 367 -15.20 -20.30 22.03
CA ARG A 367 -15.98 -19.99 20.83
C ARG A 367 -15.19 -19.07 19.90
N GLY A 368 -15.32 -19.29 18.60
CA GLY A 368 -14.69 -18.48 17.56
C GLY A 368 -13.21 -18.81 17.29
N ILE A 369 -12.71 -18.40 16.12
CA ILE A 369 -11.34 -18.66 15.66
C ILE A 369 -10.59 -17.34 15.48
N PRO A 370 -9.35 -17.20 15.97
CA PRO A 370 -8.51 -16.04 15.64
C PRO A 370 -8.33 -15.86 14.13
N MET A 371 -8.36 -14.61 13.67
CA MET A 371 -8.36 -14.30 12.24
C MET A 371 -7.16 -14.89 11.49
N GLU A 372 -5.98 -14.95 12.11
CA GLU A 372 -4.80 -15.49 11.43
C GLU A 372 -4.91 -16.98 11.10
N GLN A 373 -5.46 -17.76 12.03
CA GLN A 373 -5.66 -19.18 11.85
C GLN A 373 -6.78 -19.41 10.83
N LEU A 374 -7.90 -18.71 10.98
CA LEU A 374 -9.03 -18.81 10.06
C LEU A 374 -8.62 -18.39 8.64
N ALA A 375 -7.89 -17.30 8.48
CA ALA A 375 -7.38 -16.84 7.18
C ALA A 375 -6.57 -17.94 6.50
N THR A 376 -5.73 -18.66 7.23
CA THR A 376 -4.90 -19.76 6.68
C THR A 376 -5.76 -20.90 6.15
N GLU A 377 -6.75 -21.34 6.92
CA GLU A 377 -7.64 -22.44 6.52
C GLU A 377 -8.50 -22.05 5.31
N LEU A 378 -9.05 -20.83 5.32
CA LEU A 378 -9.82 -20.28 4.19
C LEU A 378 -8.93 -20.07 2.96
N THR A 379 -7.65 -19.72 3.16
CA THR A 379 -6.66 -19.59 2.09
C THR A 379 -6.54 -20.89 1.33
N ASP A 380 -6.32 -21.96 2.08
CA ASP A 380 -6.10 -23.27 1.51
C ASP A 380 -7.37 -23.82 0.86
N LEU A 381 -8.55 -23.51 1.41
CA LEU A 381 -9.84 -23.81 0.80
C LEU A 381 -9.96 -23.15 -0.59
N LEU A 382 -9.68 -21.85 -0.68
CA LEU A 382 -9.77 -21.12 -1.96
C LEU A 382 -8.74 -21.63 -2.97
N ARG A 383 -7.49 -21.92 -2.55
CA ARG A 383 -6.43 -22.44 -3.44
C ARG A 383 -6.75 -23.82 -4.02
N LYS A 384 -7.28 -24.74 -3.20
CA LYS A 384 -7.69 -26.08 -3.66
C LYS A 384 -8.82 -26.02 -4.69
N SER A 385 -9.64 -24.97 -4.67
CA SER A 385 -10.71 -24.81 -5.66
C SER A 385 -10.21 -24.32 -7.02
N THR A 386 -9.14 -23.51 -7.04
CA THR A 386 -8.56 -22.95 -8.27
C THR A 386 -7.73 -23.95 -9.07
N SER A 387 -7.02 -24.89 -8.43
CA SER A 387 -6.19 -25.88 -9.14
C SER A 387 -6.99 -26.85 -10.02
N VAL A 388 -8.28 -27.05 -9.71
CA VAL A 388 -9.21 -27.91 -10.48
C VAL A 388 -9.68 -27.23 -11.78
N ARG A 389 -9.62 -25.90 -11.88
CA ARG A 389 -9.99 -25.16 -13.10
C ARG A 389 -8.88 -25.09 -14.14
N ASP A 390 -7.61 -25.17 -13.73
CA ASP A 390 -6.46 -25.05 -14.63
C ASP A 390 -6.02 -26.41 -15.24
N SER A 391 -6.76 -27.49 -14.96
CA SER A 391 -6.48 -28.87 -15.40
C SER A 391 -7.56 -29.46 -16.32
N VAL A 392 -8.45 -28.63 -16.88
CA VAL A 392 -9.50 -29.00 -17.84
C VAL A 392 -9.32 -28.23 -19.14
#